data_AF-A0AAW7ANQ3-F1
#
_entry.id   AF-A0AAW7ANQ3-F1
#
_cell.length_a   1.000
_cell.length_b   1.000
_cell.length_c   1.000
_cell.angle_alpha   90.00
_cell.angle_beta   90.00
_cell.angle_gamma   90.00
#
_symmetry.space_group_name_H-M   'P 1'
#
loop_
_entity.id
_entity.type
_entity.pdbx_description
1 polymer ?
#
loop_
_entity_poly.entity_id
_entity_poly.type
_entity_poly.pdbx_seq_one_letter_code
_entity_poly.pdbx_strand_id
1 'polypeptide(L)'
;MPRVPSPAYGLALALLAWQPRPALASETTDRALTVSRVDALCAAVQQSAPPASDRPDPAQREALRGCDSEALYFGIGMKADTVRARLCAFTEQSRESSQVVWGYTGSHLLMMIYANGEGTARNIAYAQNLACSTSFAPAERDLRVLHLQAISEGTDKAPFDYCHDATAGVTGGYCAAHQARIAREAEDRKIRDFASSLPHSARSAFSALVAQQKLWGEARAANETDLSGTLRAAFEIQERMLQLRDFTQMLARLGHRPLPPLGSAQLNTANTRMQAALKRLAGHQNIGGTTINSSDIEKAQSAFLTYRQAWGSFAAVAYPHWGRDAAEAWVTMKRADMLEHLAALLD
;
A
#
# COMPACT_ATOMS: atom_id res chain seq x y z
N MET A 1 0.25 26.24 -30.84
CA MET A 1 0.53 24.79 -30.96
C MET A 1 -0.78 24.08 -31.28
N PRO A 2 -0.78 23.11 -32.21
CA PRO A 2 -2.00 22.50 -32.72
C PRO A 2 -2.67 21.64 -31.64
N ARG A 3 -3.99 21.73 -31.56
CA ARG A 3 -4.86 20.92 -30.71
C ARG A 3 -4.70 19.45 -31.10
N VAL A 4 -4.30 18.62 -30.15
CA VAL A 4 -4.34 17.16 -30.28
C VAL A 4 -5.78 16.72 -29.98
N PRO A 5 -6.42 15.90 -30.82
CA PRO A 5 -7.79 15.46 -30.59
C PRO A 5 -7.85 14.37 -29.51
N SER A 6 -8.84 14.49 -28.63
CA SER A 6 -9.26 13.45 -27.68
C SER A 6 -9.79 12.22 -28.43
N PRO A 7 -9.47 11.00 -28.00
CA PRO A 7 -10.17 9.81 -28.50
C PRO A 7 -11.53 9.73 -27.81
N ALA A 8 -12.59 9.86 -28.60
CA ALA A 8 -13.94 9.51 -28.21
C ALA A 8 -14.02 7.98 -28.03
N TYR A 9 -14.09 7.52 -26.77
CA TYR A 9 -14.51 6.16 -26.49
C TYR A 9 -16.03 6.11 -26.55
N GLY A 10 -16.55 5.61 -27.67
CA GLY A 10 -17.96 5.27 -27.83
C GLY A 10 -18.32 4.09 -26.93
N LEU A 11 -19.09 4.34 -25.88
CA LEU A 11 -19.79 3.32 -25.10
C LEU A 11 -20.96 2.80 -25.94
N ALA A 12 -20.79 1.61 -26.52
CA ALA A 12 -21.91 0.83 -27.03
C ALA A 12 -22.67 0.22 -25.84
N LEU A 13 -23.82 0.82 -25.50
CA LEU A 13 -24.81 0.25 -24.59
C LEU A 13 -25.46 -0.97 -25.25
N ALA A 14 -24.99 -2.16 -24.87
CA ALA A 14 -25.73 -3.39 -25.08
C ALA A 14 -26.81 -3.51 -23.99
N LEU A 15 -28.06 -3.20 -24.35
CA LEU A 15 -29.25 -3.52 -23.55
C LEU A 15 -29.44 -5.04 -23.51
N LEU A 16 -28.82 -5.69 -22.52
CA LEU A 16 -29.19 -7.06 -22.13
C LEU A 16 -30.39 -6.97 -21.18
N ALA A 17 -31.53 -7.50 -21.63
CA ALA A 17 -32.71 -7.67 -20.81
C ALA A 17 -32.38 -8.52 -19.56
N TRP A 18 -32.43 -7.89 -18.40
CA TRP A 18 -32.26 -8.54 -17.10
C TRP A 18 -33.56 -9.28 -16.79
N GLN A 19 -33.57 -10.60 -16.98
CA GLN A 19 -34.61 -11.44 -16.37
C GLN A 19 -34.17 -11.79 -14.94
N PRO A 20 -34.95 -11.49 -13.90
CA PRO A 20 -34.64 -11.93 -12.55
C PRO A 20 -34.69 -13.45 -12.51
N ARG A 21 -33.54 -14.09 -12.26
CA ARG A 21 -33.51 -15.50 -11.87
C ARG A 21 -34.19 -15.61 -10.50
N PRO A 22 -34.96 -16.68 -10.24
CA PRO A 22 -35.40 -16.99 -8.88
C PRO A 22 -34.16 -17.37 -8.07
N ALA A 23 -33.59 -16.41 -7.34
CA ALA A 23 -32.73 -16.70 -6.20
C ALA A 23 -33.62 -17.29 -5.10
N LEU A 24 -33.14 -18.33 -4.40
CA LEU A 24 -33.31 -18.57 -2.94
C LEU A 24 -33.14 -20.04 -2.47
N ALA A 25 -32.84 -21.02 -3.34
CA ALA A 25 -32.60 -22.41 -2.89
C ALA A 25 -31.19 -22.98 -3.17
N SER A 26 -30.53 -22.61 -4.29
CA SER A 26 -29.21 -23.16 -4.63
C SER A 26 -28.06 -22.51 -3.86
N GLU A 27 -28.07 -21.17 -3.72
CA GLU A 27 -26.99 -20.43 -3.04
C GLU A 27 -26.89 -20.73 -1.54
N THR A 28 -28.02 -20.99 -0.88
CA THR A 28 -28.06 -21.33 0.55
C THR A 28 -27.55 -22.74 0.81
N THR A 29 -27.89 -23.69 -0.07
CA THR A 29 -27.44 -25.10 0.03
C THR A 29 -25.96 -25.23 -0.31
N ASP A 30 -25.49 -24.60 -1.39
CA ASP A 30 -24.06 -24.62 -1.77
C ASP A 30 -23.17 -23.96 -0.71
N ARG A 31 -23.65 -22.87 -0.09
CA ARG A 31 -22.94 -22.21 1.00
C ARG A 31 -22.90 -23.08 2.26
N ALA A 32 -24.01 -23.73 2.62
CA ALA A 32 -24.04 -24.64 3.77
C ALA A 32 -23.14 -25.87 3.58
N LEU A 33 -23.09 -26.43 2.37
CA LEU A 33 -22.18 -27.53 2.01
C LEU A 33 -20.71 -27.09 2.02
N THR A 34 -20.43 -25.85 1.63
CA THR A 34 -19.07 -25.30 1.67
C THR A 34 -18.59 -25.08 3.11
N VAL A 35 -19.45 -24.53 3.98
CA VAL A 35 -19.14 -24.33 5.40
C VAL A 35 -18.88 -25.67 6.09
N SER A 36 -19.73 -26.67 5.87
CA SER A 36 -19.53 -28.01 6.46
C SER A 36 -18.26 -28.70 5.96
N ARG A 37 -17.87 -28.48 4.70
CA ARG A 37 -16.58 -28.95 4.17
C ARG A 37 -15.40 -28.26 4.86
N VAL A 38 -15.43 -26.94 5.02
CA VAL A 38 -14.33 -26.20 5.66
C VAL A 38 -14.18 -26.64 7.12
N ASP A 39 -15.29 -26.82 7.86
CA ASP A 39 -15.23 -27.27 9.24
C ASP A 39 -14.64 -28.69 9.35
N ALA A 40 -14.98 -29.59 8.43
CA ALA A 40 -14.38 -30.92 8.37
C ALA A 40 -12.86 -30.86 8.07
N LEU A 41 -12.43 -30.00 7.14
CA LEU A 41 -11.01 -29.77 6.86
C LEU A 41 -10.27 -29.22 8.09
N CYS A 42 -10.85 -28.23 8.77
CA CYS A 42 -10.28 -27.66 9.99
C CYS A 42 -10.19 -28.70 11.12
N ALA A 43 -11.22 -29.52 11.31
CA ALA A 43 -11.20 -30.61 12.29
C ALA A 43 -10.09 -31.63 11.99
N ALA A 44 -9.87 -31.96 10.70
CA ALA A 44 -8.85 -32.93 10.29
C ALA A 44 -7.42 -32.45 10.57
N VAL A 45 -7.16 -31.14 10.56
CA VAL A 45 -5.82 -30.56 10.74
C VAL A 45 -5.60 -29.96 12.13
N GLN A 46 -6.57 -30.04 13.04
CA GLN A 46 -6.52 -29.37 14.35
C GLN A 46 -5.28 -29.73 15.18
N GLN A 47 -4.80 -30.97 15.07
CA GLN A 47 -3.62 -31.47 15.77
C GLN A 47 -2.33 -31.37 14.93
N SER A 48 -2.41 -30.82 13.72
CA SER A 48 -1.24 -30.64 12.87
C SER A 48 -0.30 -29.60 13.50
N ALA A 49 0.96 -29.99 13.66
CA ALA A 49 2.01 -29.17 14.22
C ALA A 49 3.29 -29.29 13.37
N PRO A 50 4.16 -28.27 13.40
CA PRO A 50 5.45 -28.35 12.73
C PRO A 50 6.39 -29.27 13.51
N PRO A 51 7.44 -29.83 12.87
CA PRO A 51 8.48 -30.57 13.57
C PRO A 51 9.09 -29.76 14.73
N ALA A 52 9.40 -30.42 15.86
CA ALA A 52 10.01 -29.73 17.00
C ALA A 52 11.35 -29.07 16.67
N SER A 53 12.11 -29.63 15.73
CA SER A 53 13.37 -29.10 15.20
C SER A 53 13.21 -27.79 14.43
N ASP A 54 11.99 -27.43 14.02
CA ASP A 54 11.75 -26.19 13.30
C ASP A 54 11.63 -24.98 14.22
N ARG A 55 11.43 -25.21 15.52
CA ARG A 55 11.31 -24.17 16.52
C ARG A 55 12.69 -23.68 16.98
N PRO A 56 12.84 -22.38 17.28
CA PRO A 56 14.10 -21.86 17.81
C PRO A 56 14.36 -22.41 19.21
N ASP A 57 15.61 -22.79 19.49
CA ASP A 57 16.08 -23.11 20.84
C ASP A 57 16.15 -21.84 21.74
N PRO A 58 16.42 -21.96 23.06
CA PRO A 58 16.48 -20.79 23.95
C PRO A 58 17.52 -19.74 23.53
N ALA A 59 18.69 -20.15 23.04
CA ALA A 59 19.74 -19.21 22.62
C ALA A 59 19.36 -18.50 21.31
N GLN A 60 18.75 -19.24 20.37
CA GLN A 60 18.22 -18.69 19.13
C GLN A 60 17.09 -17.69 19.40
N ARG A 61 16.16 -17.98 20.32
CA ARG A 61 15.09 -17.05 20.69
C ARG A 61 15.63 -15.73 21.24
N GLU A 62 16.68 -15.79 22.06
CA GLU A 62 17.31 -14.59 22.58
C GLU A 62 18.01 -13.78 21.46
N ALA A 63 18.75 -14.46 20.58
CA ALA A 63 19.41 -13.83 19.45
C ALA A 63 18.44 -13.25 18.41
N LEU A 64 17.20 -13.76 18.36
CA LEU A 64 16.13 -13.31 17.48
C LEU A 64 15.19 -12.28 18.15
N ARG A 65 15.56 -11.74 19.32
CA ARG A 65 14.75 -10.70 19.97
C ARG A 65 14.64 -9.46 19.08
N GLY A 66 13.42 -9.17 18.62
CA GLY A 66 13.15 -8.01 17.75
C GLY A 66 13.54 -8.23 16.29
N CYS A 67 13.71 -9.49 15.87
CA CYS A 67 13.79 -9.83 14.46
C CYS A 67 12.49 -9.45 13.73
N ASP A 68 12.57 -9.40 12.40
CA ASP A 68 11.46 -9.08 11.51
C ASP A 68 11.32 -10.22 10.49
N SER A 69 10.35 -11.11 10.72
CA SER A 69 10.19 -12.30 9.87
C SER A 69 9.76 -11.96 8.45
N GLU A 70 8.98 -10.89 8.28
CA GLU A 70 8.56 -10.38 6.96
C GLU A 70 9.77 -9.93 6.14
N ALA A 71 10.64 -9.11 6.73
CA ALA A 71 11.83 -8.62 6.07
C ALA A 71 12.81 -9.74 5.70
N LEU A 72 12.96 -10.74 6.59
CA LEU A 72 13.80 -11.91 6.34
C LEU A 72 13.21 -12.82 5.25
N TYR A 73 11.89 -13.01 5.21
CA TYR A 73 11.24 -13.88 4.22
C TYR A 73 11.29 -13.25 2.82
N PHE A 74 10.90 -11.97 2.71
CA PHE A 74 10.79 -11.28 1.42
C PHE A 74 12.05 -10.53 0.99
N GLY A 75 13.08 -10.44 1.84
CA GLY A 75 14.29 -9.68 1.55
C GLY A 75 14.08 -8.16 1.52
N ILE A 76 13.29 -7.64 2.45
CA ILE A 76 12.98 -6.19 2.53
C ILE A 76 14.16 -5.48 3.19
N GLY A 77 14.90 -4.68 2.43
CA GLY A 77 16.07 -3.93 2.92
C GLY A 77 17.26 -4.82 3.29
N MET A 78 17.16 -6.14 3.09
CA MET A 78 18.19 -7.11 3.43
C MET A 78 18.12 -8.33 2.50
N LYS A 79 19.14 -9.20 2.54
CA LYS A 79 19.08 -10.47 1.81
C LYS A 79 18.04 -11.39 2.45
N ALA A 80 17.19 -12.02 1.64
CA ALA A 80 16.24 -13.00 2.12
C ALA A 80 16.95 -14.20 2.78
N ASP A 81 16.39 -14.67 3.89
CA ASP A 81 16.84 -15.82 4.67
C ASP A 81 15.60 -16.50 5.28
N THR A 82 15.02 -17.42 4.53
CA THR A 82 13.73 -18.06 4.87
C THR A 82 13.84 -19.00 6.07
N VAL A 83 15.01 -19.59 6.32
CA VAL A 83 15.27 -20.39 7.53
C VAL A 83 15.25 -19.49 8.76
N ARG A 84 15.95 -18.35 8.72
CA ARG A 84 15.93 -17.38 9.81
C ARG A 84 14.56 -16.71 9.95
N ALA A 85 13.86 -16.47 8.85
CA ALA A 85 12.48 -15.97 8.86
C ALA A 85 11.55 -16.90 9.63
N ARG A 86 11.62 -18.22 9.39
CA ARG A 86 10.85 -19.22 10.13
C ARG A 86 11.13 -19.18 11.64
N LEU A 87 12.40 -19.18 12.03
CA LEU A 87 12.78 -19.12 13.44
C LEU A 87 12.30 -17.80 14.10
N CYS A 88 12.39 -16.71 13.34
CA CYS A 88 11.89 -15.41 13.76
C CYS A 88 10.36 -15.42 13.93
N ALA A 89 9.63 -15.96 12.96
CA ALA A 89 8.18 -16.05 13.00
C ALA A 89 7.69 -16.90 14.18
N PHE A 90 8.39 -17.98 14.57
CA PHE A 90 8.06 -18.69 15.82
C PHE A 90 8.29 -17.83 17.08
N THR A 91 9.32 -16.98 17.08
CA THR A 91 9.57 -16.04 18.18
C THR A 91 8.47 -14.98 18.27
N GLU A 92 8.01 -14.47 17.13
CA GLU A 92 6.89 -13.54 17.04
C GLU A 92 5.56 -14.21 17.44
N GLN A 93 5.29 -15.42 16.95
CA GLN A 93 4.10 -16.20 17.28
C GLN A 93 3.98 -16.44 18.79
N SER A 94 5.10 -16.66 19.49
CA SER A 94 5.09 -16.86 20.95
C SER A 94 4.60 -15.63 21.75
N ARG A 95 4.53 -14.46 21.12
CA ARG A 95 4.05 -13.21 21.70
C ARG A 95 2.62 -12.85 21.30
N GLU A 96 2.00 -13.66 20.43
CA GLU A 96 0.60 -13.49 20.05
C GLU A 96 -0.26 -13.76 21.29
N SER A 97 -0.77 -12.69 21.90
CA SER A 97 -1.56 -12.75 23.14
C SER A 97 -3.05 -12.99 22.90
N SER A 98 -3.47 -13.16 21.65
CA SER A 98 -4.87 -13.32 21.27
C SER A 98 -5.00 -14.25 20.06
N GLN A 99 -6.20 -14.80 19.82
CA GLN A 99 -6.53 -15.51 18.57
C GLN A 99 -6.42 -14.62 17.32
N VAL A 100 -6.25 -13.30 17.50
CA VAL A 100 -6.12 -12.31 16.44
C VAL A 100 -4.64 -11.96 16.24
N VAL A 101 -4.12 -12.28 15.07
CA VAL A 101 -2.72 -12.03 14.69
C VAL A 101 -2.65 -10.75 13.88
N TRP A 102 -1.87 -9.76 14.33
CA TRP A 102 -1.82 -8.45 13.71
C TRP A 102 -0.64 -8.34 12.75
N GLY A 103 -0.91 -8.03 11.47
CA GLY A 103 0.11 -7.78 10.45
C GLY A 103 0.69 -9.02 9.77
N TYR A 104 1.76 -8.82 9.00
CA TYR A 104 2.56 -9.86 8.35
C TYR A 104 3.64 -10.34 9.31
N THR A 105 3.28 -11.15 10.30
CA THR A 105 4.22 -11.65 11.32
C THR A 105 3.74 -13.00 11.84
N GLY A 106 4.61 -13.70 12.59
CA GLY A 106 4.21 -14.84 13.41
C GLY A 106 3.45 -15.90 12.64
N SER A 107 2.22 -16.20 13.07
CA SER A 107 1.38 -17.22 12.46
C SER A 107 1.08 -16.98 10.97
N HIS A 108 0.93 -15.73 10.52
CA HIS A 108 0.69 -15.46 9.09
C HIS A 108 1.91 -15.78 8.23
N LEU A 109 3.12 -15.49 8.73
CA LEU A 109 4.36 -15.84 8.02
C LEU A 109 4.62 -17.35 8.06
N LEU A 110 4.40 -17.99 9.21
CA LEU A 110 4.52 -19.44 9.33
C LEU A 110 3.56 -20.16 8.37
N MET A 111 2.34 -19.67 8.21
CA MET A 111 1.38 -20.22 7.25
C MET A 111 1.94 -20.25 5.82
N MET A 112 2.49 -19.14 5.35
CA MET A 112 3.11 -19.07 4.02
C MET A 112 4.36 -19.95 3.91
N ILE A 113 5.25 -19.89 4.91
CA ILE A 113 6.48 -20.69 4.96
C ILE A 113 6.15 -22.19 4.82
N TYR A 114 5.19 -22.70 5.58
CA TYR A 114 4.82 -24.11 5.53
C TYR A 114 3.96 -24.51 4.33
N ALA A 115 3.14 -23.60 3.80
CA ALA A 115 2.42 -23.84 2.55
C ALA A 115 3.37 -23.97 1.36
N ASN A 116 4.40 -23.11 1.30
CA ASN A 116 5.34 -23.03 0.18
C ASN A 116 6.56 -23.95 0.34
N GLY A 117 6.90 -24.35 1.57
CA GLY A 117 8.11 -25.15 1.84
C GLY A 117 9.41 -24.34 1.74
N GLU A 118 9.35 -23.05 2.09
CA GLU A 118 10.51 -22.15 2.00
C GLU A 118 11.22 -22.05 3.35
N GLY A 119 12.45 -22.55 3.42
CA GLY A 119 13.22 -22.60 4.68
C GLY A 119 12.85 -23.77 5.60
N THR A 120 11.94 -24.66 5.15
CA THR A 120 11.58 -25.93 5.82
C THR A 120 10.90 -26.88 4.83
N ALA A 121 10.63 -28.12 5.24
CA ALA A 121 9.80 -29.02 4.46
C ALA A 121 8.35 -28.52 4.42
N ARG A 122 7.73 -28.56 3.24
CA ARG A 122 6.32 -28.19 3.04
C ARG A 122 5.40 -29.00 3.96
N ASN A 123 4.51 -28.32 4.67
CA ASN A 123 3.52 -28.90 5.58
C ASN A 123 2.20 -28.14 5.46
N ILE A 124 1.40 -28.49 4.45
CA ILE A 124 0.13 -27.81 4.20
C ILE A 124 -0.88 -28.03 5.33
N ALA A 125 -0.89 -29.21 5.96
CA ALA A 125 -1.80 -29.46 7.07
C ALA A 125 -1.57 -28.46 8.21
N TYR A 126 -0.31 -28.11 8.52
CA TYR A 126 -0.03 -27.09 9.52
C TYR A 126 -0.41 -25.68 9.05
N ALA A 127 -0.15 -25.34 7.78
CA ALA A 127 -0.63 -24.07 7.22
C ALA A 127 -2.16 -23.94 7.27
N GLN A 128 -2.90 -25.02 6.97
CA GLN A 128 -4.36 -25.08 7.10
C GLN A 128 -4.82 -24.92 8.55
N ASN A 129 -4.11 -25.53 9.52
CA ASN A 129 -4.41 -25.34 10.94
C ASN A 129 -4.30 -23.86 11.35
N LEU A 130 -3.24 -23.17 10.89
CA LEU A 130 -3.10 -21.74 11.10
C LEU A 130 -4.24 -20.96 10.43
N ALA A 131 -4.60 -21.27 9.18
CA ALA A 131 -5.69 -20.60 8.47
C ALA A 131 -7.05 -20.72 9.18
N CYS A 132 -7.31 -21.88 9.79
CA CYS A 132 -8.51 -22.14 10.58
C CYS A 132 -8.60 -21.28 11.87
N SER A 133 -7.47 -20.80 12.40
CA SER A 133 -7.40 -20.15 13.72
C SER A 133 -7.01 -18.67 13.69
N THR A 134 -6.51 -18.13 12.58
CA THR A 134 -5.97 -16.76 12.51
C THR A 134 -6.69 -15.82 11.53
N SER A 135 -7.91 -16.17 11.10
CA SER A 135 -8.65 -15.39 10.09
C SER A 135 -9.56 -14.32 10.69
N PHE A 136 -9.61 -13.13 10.06
CA PHE A 136 -10.41 -11.99 10.53
C PHE A 136 -11.88 -12.00 10.11
N ALA A 137 -12.24 -12.81 9.12
CA ALA A 137 -13.60 -12.97 8.65
C ALA A 137 -13.89 -14.44 8.30
N PRO A 138 -15.14 -14.93 8.48
CA PRO A 138 -15.51 -16.28 8.11
C PRO A 138 -15.23 -16.61 6.64
N ALA A 139 -15.54 -15.68 5.73
CA ALA A 139 -15.28 -15.86 4.30
C ALA A 139 -13.78 -15.98 3.99
N GLU A 140 -12.95 -15.17 4.66
CA GLU A 140 -11.49 -15.24 4.54
C GLU A 140 -10.94 -16.58 5.06
N ARG A 141 -11.47 -17.10 6.18
CA ARG A 141 -11.16 -18.46 6.66
C ARG A 141 -11.49 -19.50 5.59
N ASP A 142 -12.74 -19.47 5.10
CA ASP A 142 -13.24 -20.47 4.17
C ASP A 142 -12.43 -20.51 2.87
N LEU A 143 -12.22 -19.33 2.26
CA LEU A 143 -11.44 -19.20 1.02
C LEU A 143 -10.02 -19.71 1.22
N ARG A 144 -9.35 -19.30 2.29
CA ARG A 144 -7.97 -19.66 2.57
C ARG A 144 -7.77 -21.15 2.83
N VAL A 145 -8.68 -21.78 3.58
CA VAL A 145 -8.64 -23.22 3.84
C VAL A 145 -8.86 -24.01 2.54
N LEU A 146 -9.81 -23.58 1.70
CA LEU A 146 -10.07 -24.23 0.41
C LEU A 146 -8.93 -24.03 -0.59
N HIS A 147 -8.30 -22.86 -0.60
CA HIS A 147 -7.13 -22.58 -1.43
C HIS A 147 -5.94 -23.45 -1.02
N LEU A 148 -5.62 -23.54 0.27
CA LEU A 148 -4.59 -24.46 0.76
C LEU A 148 -4.92 -25.94 0.45
N GLN A 149 -6.20 -26.31 0.49
CA GLN A 149 -6.64 -27.65 0.08
C GLN A 149 -6.38 -27.89 -1.41
N ALA A 150 -6.69 -26.93 -2.29
CA ALA A 150 -6.40 -27.01 -3.72
C ALA A 150 -4.89 -27.14 -4.00
N ILE A 151 -4.04 -26.43 -3.25
CA ILE A 151 -2.58 -26.58 -3.33
C ILE A 151 -2.15 -27.98 -2.87
N SER A 152 -2.78 -28.54 -1.83
CA SER A 152 -2.52 -29.90 -1.36
C SER A 152 -2.89 -30.97 -2.38
N GLU A 153 -4.00 -30.78 -3.09
CA GLU A 153 -4.49 -31.67 -4.15
C GLU A 153 -3.74 -31.47 -5.48
N GLY A 154 -2.92 -30.43 -5.59
CA GLY A 154 -2.17 -30.08 -6.80
C GLY A 154 -3.03 -29.49 -7.92
N THR A 155 -4.26 -29.09 -7.60
CA THR A 155 -5.18 -28.40 -8.52
C THR A 155 -4.83 -26.92 -8.64
N ASP A 156 -4.23 -26.34 -7.59
CA ASP A 156 -3.50 -25.08 -7.65
C ASP A 156 -1.99 -25.32 -7.49
N LYS A 157 -1.18 -24.63 -8.30
CA LYS A 157 0.28 -24.73 -8.33
C LYS A 157 0.96 -23.40 -8.01
N ALA A 158 0.20 -22.32 -7.84
CA ALA A 158 0.77 -21.04 -7.45
C ALA A 158 1.31 -21.10 -6.01
N PRO A 159 2.37 -20.35 -5.68
CA PRO A 159 2.75 -20.14 -4.30
C PRO A 159 1.60 -19.51 -3.52
N PHE A 160 1.40 -19.99 -2.30
CA PHE A 160 0.42 -19.42 -1.39
C PHE A 160 0.91 -18.07 -0.85
N ASP A 161 0.01 -17.08 -0.87
CA ASP A 161 0.22 -15.77 -0.25
C ASP A 161 -1.00 -15.44 0.60
N TYR A 162 -0.77 -14.95 1.81
CA TYR A 162 -1.83 -14.63 2.76
C TYR A 162 -2.85 -13.61 2.22
N CYS A 163 -2.43 -12.74 1.29
CA CYS A 163 -3.28 -11.74 0.66
C CYS A 163 -4.19 -12.26 -0.45
N HIS A 164 -3.98 -13.47 -0.99
CA HIS A 164 -4.83 -14.01 -2.06
C HIS A 164 -6.30 -14.16 -1.63
N ASP A 165 -6.52 -14.43 -0.34
CA ASP A 165 -7.84 -14.72 0.21
C ASP A 165 -8.39 -13.58 1.10
N ALA A 166 -7.81 -12.39 1.00
CA ALA A 166 -8.18 -11.25 1.85
C ALA A 166 -9.59 -10.72 1.53
N THR A 167 -10.51 -10.87 2.48
CA THR A 167 -11.88 -10.30 2.36
C THR A 167 -12.18 -9.25 3.43
N ALA A 168 -11.46 -9.27 4.56
CA ALA A 168 -11.64 -8.29 5.62
C ALA A 168 -10.86 -7.00 5.33
N GLY A 169 -11.43 -5.85 5.71
CA GLY A 169 -10.77 -4.56 5.52
C GLY A 169 -9.43 -4.43 6.27
N VAL A 170 -9.34 -5.04 7.45
CA VAL A 170 -8.09 -5.13 8.23
C VAL A 170 -7.03 -5.94 7.50
N THR A 171 -7.39 -7.09 6.93
CA THR A 171 -6.49 -7.90 6.08
C THR A 171 -6.06 -7.13 4.84
N GLY A 172 -7.00 -6.43 4.19
CA GLY A 172 -6.69 -5.52 3.08
C GLY A 172 -5.67 -4.43 3.47
N GLY A 173 -5.79 -3.89 4.69
CA GLY A 173 -4.81 -2.97 5.27
C GLY A 173 -3.42 -3.59 5.44
N TYR A 174 -3.33 -4.83 5.95
CA TYR A 174 -2.05 -5.54 6.04
C TYR A 174 -1.43 -5.83 4.69
N CYS A 175 -2.25 -6.23 3.71
CA CYS A 175 -1.81 -6.48 2.35
C CYS A 175 -1.25 -5.21 1.70
N ALA A 176 -1.94 -4.08 1.86
CA ALA A 176 -1.45 -2.80 1.40
C ALA A 176 -0.15 -2.40 2.12
N ALA A 177 -0.05 -2.63 3.44
CA ALA A 177 1.15 -2.34 4.22
C ALA A 177 2.34 -3.18 3.73
N HIS A 178 2.15 -4.49 3.54
CA HIS A 178 3.14 -5.41 3.02
C HIS A 178 3.66 -4.97 1.65
N GLN A 179 2.75 -4.71 0.70
CA GLN A 179 3.11 -4.22 -0.64
C GLN A 179 3.84 -2.87 -0.57
N ALA A 180 3.41 -1.98 0.33
CA ALA A 180 4.07 -0.69 0.55
C ALA A 180 5.48 -0.85 1.12
N ARG A 181 5.71 -1.79 2.06
CA ARG A 181 7.03 -2.07 2.62
C ARG A 181 8.01 -2.52 1.53
N ILE A 182 7.61 -3.48 0.69
CA ILE A 182 8.43 -3.94 -0.44
C ILE A 182 8.72 -2.79 -1.42
N ALA A 183 7.67 -2.07 -1.83
CA ALA A 183 7.82 -1.00 -2.83
C ALA A 183 8.63 0.20 -2.29
N ARG A 184 8.48 0.54 -1.01
CA ARG A 184 9.17 1.65 -0.36
C ARG A 184 10.68 1.47 -0.40
N GLU A 185 11.20 0.26 -0.20
CA GLU A 185 12.65 0.01 -0.32
C GLU A 185 13.19 0.35 -1.71
N ALA A 186 12.42 0.09 -2.77
CA ALA A 186 12.82 0.47 -4.13
C ALA A 186 12.80 1.99 -4.33
N GLU A 187 11.80 2.69 -3.78
CA GLU A 187 11.74 4.15 -3.85
C GLU A 187 12.83 4.83 -3.01
N ASP A 188 13.09 4.33 -1.80
CA ASP A 188 14.11 4.86 -0.91
C ASP A 188 15.53 4.64 -1.49
N ARG A 189 15.76 3.55 -2.24
CA ARG A 189 16.99 3.38 -3.04
C ARG A 189 17.14 4.48 -4.09
N LYS A 190 16.10 4.76 -4.89
CA LYS A 190 16.15 5.85 -5.89
C LYS A 190 16.47 7.20 -5.25
N ILE A 191 15.92 7.47 -4.07
CA ILE A 191 16.23 8.70 -3.31
C ILE A 191 17.70 8.73 -2.89
N ARG A 192 18.24 7.63 -2.36
CA ARG A 192 19.66 7.53 -1.96
C ARG A 192 20.59 7.67 -3.17
N ASP A 193 20.28 7.02 -4.28
CA ASP A 193 21.07 7.08 -5.51
C ASP A 193 21.08 8.50 -6.07
N PHE A 194 19.93 9.16 -6.11
CA PHE A 194 19.83 10.57 -6.49
C PHE A 194 20.62 11.47 -5.51
N ALA A 195 20.51 11.26 -4.20
CA ALA A 195 21.27 12.01 -3.21
C ALA A 195 22.79 11.88 -3.41
N SER A 196 23.25 10.71 -3.82
CA SER A 196 24.66 10.41 -4.04
C SER A 196 25.27 11.16 -5.24
N SER A 197 24.45 11.50 -6.24
CA SER A 197 24.88 12.25 -7.42
C SER A 197 24.87 13.77 -7.23
N LEU A 198 24.30 14.26 -6.12
CA LEU A 198 24.22 15.69 -5.83
C LEU A 198 25.56 16.28 -5.38
N PRO A 199 25.85 17.54 -5.76
CA PRO A 199 26.98 18.28 -5.20
C PRO A 199 26.81 18.46 -3.68
N HIS A 200 27.92 18.55 -2.95
CA HIS A 200 27.91 18.64 -1.49
C HIS A 200 27.06 19.81 -0.97
N SER A 201 27.09 20.95 -1.66
CA SER A 201 26.30 22.14 -1.35
C SER A 201 24.78 21.90 -1.36
N ALA A 202 24.29 20.96 -2.16
CA ALA A 202 22.86 20.67 -2.30
C ALA A 202 22.33 19.64 -1.29
N ARG A 203 23.20 18.89 -0.61
CA ARG A 203 22.78 17.73 0.21
C ARG A 203 21.87 18.11 1.38
N SER A 204 22.14 19.22 2.06
CA SER A 204 21.31 19.70 3.16
C SER A 204 19.90 20.11 2.67
N ALA A 205 19.84 20.88 1.58
CA ALA A 205 18.57 21.28 0.98
C ALA A 205 17.77 20.07 0.44
N PHE A 206 18.46 19.08 -0.11
CA PHE A 206 17.82 17.83 -0.54
C PHE A 206 17.27 17.01 0.63
N SER A 207 18.03 16.88 1.72
CA SER A 207 17.56 16.18 2.93
C SER A 207 16.32 16.86 3.51
N ALA A 208 16.30 18.20 3.54
CA ALA A 208 15.12 18.96 3.94
C ALA A 208 13.92 18.73 3.00
N LEU A 209 14.16 18.66 1.69
CA LEU A 209 13.13 18.32 0.70
C LEU A 209 12.53 16.92 0.94
N VAL A 210 13.37 15.90 1.17
CA VAL A 210 12.89 14.53 1.46
C VAL A 210 12.06 14.51 2.74
N ALA A 211 12.47 15.23 3.79
CA ALA A 211 11.70 15.33 5.03
C ALA A 211 10.32 15.97 4.80
N GLN A 212 10.27 17.06 4.03
CA GLN A 212 9.01 17.73 3.71
C GLN A 212 8.12 16.92 2.76
N GLN A 213 8.71 16.11 1.88
CA GLN A 213 7.96 15.16 1.07
C GLN A 213 7.22 14.14 1.93
N LYS A 214 7.88 13.61 2.96
CA LYS A 214 7.25 12.65 3.89
C LYS A 214 6.06 13.28 4.60
N LEU A 215 6.25 14.49 5.14
CA LEU A 215 5.19 15.24 5.83
C LEU A 215 4.02 15.57 4.90
N TRP A 216 4.29 15.97 3.66
CA TRP A 216 3.26 16.18 2.64
C TRP A 216 2.49 14.89 2.33
N GLY A 217 3.19 13.78 2.09
CA GLY A 217 2.57 12.49 1.80
C GLY A 217 1.68 12.00 2.95
N GLU A 218 2.14 12.16 4.20
CA GLU A 218 1.36 11.82 5.40
C GLU A 218 0.13 12.73 5.54
N ALA A 219 0.31 14.05 5.40
CA ALA A 219 -0.81 15.00 5.50
C ALA A 219 -1.85 14.74 4.42
N ARG A 220 -1.45 14.55 3.17
CA ARG A 220 -2.40 14.28 2.08
C ARG A 220 -3.14 12.97 2.28
N ALA A 221 -2.44 11.90 2.64
CA ALA A 221 -3.09 10.61 2.84
C ALA A 221 -4.11 10.64 3.99
N ALA A 222 -3.78 11.29 5.10
CA ALA A 222 -4.66 11.36 6.26
C ALA A 222 -5.87 12.28 6.06
N ASN A 223 -5.77 13.29 5.18
CA ASN A 223 -6.76 14.38 5.10
C ASN A 223 -7.50 14.45 3.75
N GLU A 224 -6.94 13.93 2.66
CA GLU A 224 -7.52 13.99 1.32
C GLU A 224 -7.69 12.62 0.67
N THR A 225 -7.87 11.59 1.50
CA THR A 225 -8.30 10.25 1.08
C THR A 225 -9.72 10.03 1.57
N ASP A 226 -10.58 9.46 0.74
CA ASP A 226 -11.87 8.98 1.22
C ASP A 226 -11.65 7.75 2.12
N LEU A 227 -11.91 7.90 3.40
CA LEU A 227 -11.74 6.88 4.43
C LEU A 227 -13.07 6.16 4.75
N SER A 228 -14.07 6.32 3.88
CA SER A 228 -15.28 5.52 3.92
C SER A 228 -14.98 4.02 3.70
N GLY A 229 -15.88 3.17 4.17
CA GLY A 229 -15.75 1.71 4.02
C GLY A 229 -14.69 1.07 4.93
N THR A 230 -14.42 -0.20 4.64
CA THR A 230 -13.55 -1.08 5.46
C THR A 230 -12.09 -1.08 4.99
N LEU A 231 -11.81 -0.67 3.75
CA LEU A 231 -10.47 -0.61 3.16
C LEU A 231 -9.72 0.71 3.44
N ARG A 232 -10.24 1.57 4.33
CA ARG A 232 -9.68 2.90 4.61
C ARG A 232 -8.16 2.92 4.87
N ALA A 233 -7.66 1.95 5.64
CA ALA A 233 -6.22 1.84 5.93
C ALA A 233 -5.40 1.55 4.67
N ALA A 234 -5.93 0.70 3.78
CA ALA A 234 -5.30 0.39 2.51
C ALA A 234 -5.24 1.62 1.60
N PHE A 235 -6.32 2.41 1.53
CA PHE A 235 -6.35 3.64 0.73
C PHE A 235 -5.36 4.68 1.23
N GLU A 236 -5.28 4.89 2.55
CA GLU A 236 -4.30 5.81 3.13
C GLU A 236 -2.85 5.37 2.84
N ILE A 237 -2.54 4.07 2.96
CA ILE A 237 -1.22 3.53 2.61
C ILE A 237 -0.90 3.74 1.13
N GLN A 238 -1.86 3.44 0.25
CA GLN A 238 -1.70 3.61 -1.19
C GLN A 238 -1.47 5.07 -1.56
N GLU A 239 -2.18 6.00 -0.93
CA GLU A 239 -2.00 7.43 -1.15
C GLU A 239 -0.59 7.90 -0.72
N ARG A 240 -0.11 7.46 0.45
CA ARG A 240 1.29 7.73 0.86
C ARG A 240 2.30 7.22 -0.15
N MET A 241 2.08 6.02 -0.68
CA MET A 241 2.96 5.43 -1.70
C MET A 241 2.84 6.13 -3.05
N LEU A 242 1.68 6.64 -3.42
CA LEU A 242 1.48 7.44 -4.62
C LEU A 242 2.30 8.73 -4.55
N GLN A 243 2.27 9.44 -3.42
CA GLN A 243 3.08 10.65 -3.23
C GLN A 243 4.59 10.37 -3.22
N LEU A 244 5.01 9.22 -2.68
CA LEU A 244 6.41 8.80 -2.73
C LEU A 244 6.87 8.49 -4.17
N ARG A 245 6.07 7.73 -4.92
CA ARG A 245 6.39 7.39 -6.32
C ARG A 245 6.37 8.63 -7.21
N ASP A 246 5.45 9.56 -6.99
CA ASP A 246 5.45 10.82 -7.75
C ASP A 246 6.73 11.61 -7.49
N PHE A 247 7.16 11.70 -6.22
CA PHE A 247 8.41 12.36 -5.86
C PHE A 247 9.63 11.73 -6.54
N THR A 248 9.79 10.41 -6.51
CA THR A 248 10.95 9.76 -7.15
C THR A 248 10.91 9.87 -8.68
N GLN A 249 9.72 9.85 -9.28
CA GLN A 249 9.57 10.14 -10.71
C GLN A 249 9.96 11.58 -11.05
N MET A 250 9.65 12.54 -10.18
CA MET A 250 10.10 13.92 -10.33
C MET A 250 11.63 14.02 -10.24
N LEU A 251 12.26 13.36 -9.26
CA LEU A 251 13.73 13.32 -9.17
C LEU A 251 14.37 12.71 -10.43
N ALA A 252 13.81 11.63 -10.96
CA ALA A 252 14.30 11.02 -12.19
C ALA A 252 14.23 11.98 -13.39
N ARG A 253 13.17 12.79 -13.50
CA ARG A 253 13.05 13.78 -14.59
C ARG A 253 14.14 14.84 -14.55
N LEU A 254 14.56 15.27 -13.36
CA LEU A 254 15.66 16.23 -13.19
C LEU A 254 17.00 15.67 -13.69
N GLY A 255 17.19 14.35 -13.69
CA GLY A 255 18.40 13.70 -14.16
C GLY A 255 18.49 13.52 -15.69
N HIS A 256 17.38 13.64 -16.43
CA HIS A 256 17.31 13.13 -17.82
C HIS A 256 16.85 14.13 -18.89
N ARG A 257 16.15 15.21 -18.55
CA ARG A 257 15.67 16.18 -19.56
C ARG A 257 15.65 17.61 -19.01
N PRO A 258 15.98 18.62 -19.84
CA PRO A 258 15.66 19.99 -19.48
C PRO A 258 14.14 20.11 -19.29
N LEU A 259 13.73 20.59 -18.12
CA LEU A 259 12.33 20.90 -17.84
C LEU A 259 11.83 22.01 -18.78
N PRO A 260 10.52 22.11 -19.04
CA PRO A 260 9.95 23.27 -19.73
C PRO A 260 10.43 24.56 -19.04
N PRO A 261 10.59 25.68 -19.78
CA PRO A 261 10.96 26.95 -19.19
C PRO A 261 9.80 27.46 -18.31
N LEU A 262 9.78 26.99 -17.08
CA LEU A 262 8.91 27.47 -16.01
C LEU A 262 9.62 28.64 -15.33
N GLY A 263 8.84 29.61 -14.87
CA GLY A 263 9.34 30.74 -14.10
C GLY A 263 8.20 31.43 -13.35
N SER A 264 8.42 32.66 -12.91
CA SER A 264 7.47 33.42 -12.08
C SER A 264 6.08 33.54 -12.74
N ALA A 265 6.02 33.66 -14.07
CA ALA A 265 4.76 33.71 -14.80
C ALA A 265 3.94 32.40 -14.64
N GLN A 266 4.58 31.24 -14.82
CA GLN A 266 3.91 29.94 -14.65
C GLN A 266 3.56 29.67 -13.18
N LEU A 267 4.41 30.11 -12.24
CA LEU A 267 4.09 30.04 -10.81
C LEU A 267 2.83 30.85 -10.49
N ASN A 268 2.72 32.07 -11.00
CA ASN A 268 1.53 32.91 -10.82
C ASN A 268 0.28 32.27 -11.41
N THR A 269 0.36 31.73 -12.64
CA THR A 269 -0.76 30.99 -13.25
C THR A 269 -1.17 29.77 -12.42
N ALA A 270 -0.20 28.98 -11.95
CA ALA A 270 -0.46 27.80 -11.13
C ALA A 270 -1.08 28.16 -9.78
N ASN A 271 -0.59 29.23 -9.14
CA ASN A 271 -1.17 29.76 -7.90
C ASN A 271 -2.63 30.19 -8.10
N THR A 272 -2.93 30.93 -9.16
CA THR A 272 -4.30 31.36 -9.47
C THR A 272 -5.23 30.16 -9.63
N ARG A 273 -4.80 29.12 -10.37
CA ARG A 273 -5.58 27.88 -10.52
C ARG A 273 -5.80 27.17 -9.18
N MET A 274 -4.73 26.97 -8.41
CA MET A 274 -4.78 26.34 -7.10
C MET A 274 -5.75 27.06 -6.16
N GLN A 275 -5.67 28.39 -6.09
CA GLN A 275 -6.54 29.20 -5.25
C GLN A 275 -8.00 29.19 -5.72
N ALA A 276 -8.25 29.17 -7.03
CA ALA A 276 -9.60 29.04 -7.56
C ALA A 276 -10.23 27.70 -7.15
N ALA A 277 -9.48 26.60 -7.22
CA ALA A 277 -9.94 25.28 -6.77
C ALA A 277 -10.20 25.24 -5.25
N LEU A 278 -9.28 25.78 -4.43
CA LEU A 278 -9.48 25.90 -2.98
C LEU A 278 -10.76 26.70 -2.64
N LYS A 279 -11.01 27.79 -3.36
CA LYS A 279 -12.22 28.60 -3.17
C LYS A 279 -13.50 27.82 -3.49
N ARG A 280 -13.49 26.93 -4.49
CA ARG A 280 -14.63 26.04 -4.79
C ARG A 280 -14.87 25.02 -3.67
N LEU A 281 -13.81 24.53 -3.04
CA LEU A 281 -13.87 23.53 -1.98
C LEU A 281 -14.19 24.13 -0.60
N ALA A 282 -14.04 25.44 -0.43
CA ALA A 282 -14.20 26.12 0.85
C ALA A 282 -15.62 25.96 1.44
N GLY A 283 -15.69 25.74 2.75
CA GLY A 283 -16.95 25.64 3.50
C GLY A 283 -17.68 24.30 3.36
N HIS A 284 -17.29 23.44 2.42
CA HIS A 284 -17.89 22.12 2.27
C HIS A 284 -17.49 21.20 3.45
N GLN A 285 -18.50 20.51 4.00
CA GLN A 285 -18.35 19.53 5.09
C GLN A 285 -18.13 18.11 4.56
N ASN A 286 -18.42 17.88 3.29
CA ASN A 286 -18.22 16.63 2.57
C ASN A 286 -18.03 16.98 1.08
N ILE A 287 -16.95 16.48 0.48
CA ILE A 287 -16.66 16.65 -0.95
C ILE A 287 -17.20 15.43 -1.70
N GLY A 288 -18.26 15.60 -2.49
CA GLY A 288 -18.75 14.58 -3.42
C GLY A 288 -19.15 13.24 -2.80
N GLY A 289 -19.67 13.24 -1.57
CA GLY A 289 -20.05 12.03 -0.84
C GLY A 289 -18.89 11.33 -0.12
N THR A 290 -17.66 11.85 -0.18
CA THR A 290 -16.48 11.29 0.50
C THR A 290 -16.38 11.72 1.97
N THR A 291 -15.46 11.16 2.74
CA THR A 291 -15.16 11.68 4.10
C THR A 291 -14.35 12.98 4.11
N ILE A 292 -13.92 13.48 2.95
CA ILE A 292 -13.04 14.65 2.84
C ILE A 292 -13.86 15.93 3.08
N ASN A 293 -13.31 16.86 3.84
CA ASN A 293 -13.91 18.17 4.12
C ASN A 293 -12.91 19.32 3.93
N SER A 294 -13.42 20.55 3.95
CA SER A 294 -12.60 21.76 3.77
C SER A 294 -11.49 21.93 4.80
N SER A 295 -11.72 21.59 6.09
CA SER A 295 -10.68 21.68 7.12
C SER A 295 -9.52 20.70 6.87
N ASP A 296 -9.83 19.51 6.37
CA ASP A 296 -8.82 18.52 6.05
C ASP A 296 -8.01 18.93 4.81
N ILE A 297 -8.66 19.52 3.80
CA ILE A 297 -7.98 20.14 2.65
C ILE A 297 -7.05 21.27 3.10
N GLU A 298 -7.44 22.09 4.07
CA GLU A 298 -6.59 23.15 4.64
C GLU A 298 -5.34 22.59 5.33
N LYS A 299 -5.46 21.51 6.10
CA LYS A 299 -4.32 20.83 6.74
C LYS A 299 -3.33 20.29 5.70
N ALA A 300 -3.84 19.58 4.68
CA ALA A 300 -3.03 19.10 3.58
C ALA A 300 -2.37 20.26 2.81
N GLN A 301 -3.13 21.33 2.53
CA GLN A 301 -2.61 22.51 1.84
C GLN A 301 -1.47 23.18 2.61
N SER A 302 -1.55 23.27 3.93
CA SER A 302 -0.46 23.82 4.76
C SER A 302 0.83 23.00 4.64
N ALA A 303 0.73 21.67 4.70
CA ALA A 303 1.88 20.78 4.48
C ALA A 303 2.43 20.91 3.05
N PHE A 304 1.55 21.02 2.05
CA PHE A 304 1.95 21.24 0.65
C PHE A 304 2.78 22.52 0.48
N LEU A 305 2.38 23.64 1.08
CA LEU A 305 3.09 24.91 0.94
C LEU A 305 4.53 24.83 1.48
N THR A 306 4.74 24.10 2.57
CA THR A 306 6.08 23.85 3.13
C THR A 306 6.89 22.93 2.21
N TYR A 307 6.28 21.88 1.67
CA TYR A 307 6.89 21.01 0.66
C TYR A 307 7.28 21.75 -0.63
N ARG A 308 6.42 22.66 -1.11
CA ARG A 308 6.70 23.55 -2.24
C ARG A 308 7.92 24.42 -1.97
N GLN A 309 8.00 25.06 -0.80
CA GLN A 309 9.14 25.87 -0.43
C GLN A 309 10.44 25.05 -0.37
N ALA A 310 10.38 23.81 0.11
CA ALA A 310 11.55 22.93 0.15
C ALA A 310 12.03 22.57 -1.27
N TRP A 311 11.11 22.35 -2.22
CA TRP A 311 11.44 22.18 -3.63
C TRP A 311 12.14 23.42 -4.20
N GLY A 312 11.59 24.61 -3.96
CA GLY A 312 12.20 25.87 -4.39
C GLY A 312 13.60 26.08 -3.81
N SER A 313 13.80 25.77 -2.53
CA SER A 313 15.08 25.92 -1.84
C SER A 313 16.12 24.93 -2.35
N PHE A 314 15.73 23.67 -2.58
CA PHE A 314 16.60 22.67 -3.19
C PHE A 314 16.99 23.07 -4.63
N ALA A 315 16.04 23.48 -5.44
CA ALA A 315 16.26 23.90 -6.82
C ALA A 315 17.20 25.08 -6.94
N ALA A 316 17.06 26.10 -6.09
CA ALA A 316 17.94 27.27 -6.10
C ALA A 316 19.43 26.92 -5.91
N VAL A 317 19.73 25.85 -5.18
CA VAL A 317 21.10 25.39 -4.91
C VAL A 317 21.57 24.36 -5.92
N ALA A 318 20.75 23.33 -6.19
CA ALA A 318 21.14 22.19 -7.01
C ALA A 318 20.96 22.44 -8.53
N TYR A 319 19.99 23.29 -8.90
CA TYR A 319 19.62 23.57 -10.28
C TYR A 319 19.41 25.09 -10.52
N PRO A 320 20.45 25.94 -10.39
CA PRO A 320 20.27 27.40 -10.45
C PRO A 320 19.68 27.93 -11.76
N HIS A 321 19.89 27.22 -12.87
CA HIS A 321 19.32 27.57 -14.18
C HIS A 321 17.80 27.42 -14.24
N TRP A 322 17.24 26.54 -13.41
CA TRP A 322 15.80 26.39 -13.22
C TRP A 322 15.33 27.40 -12.17
N GLY A 323 16.10 27.55 -11.10
CA GLY A 323 15.81 28.50 -10.05
C GLY A 323 14.60 28.10 -9.20
N ARG A 324 14.30 28.95 -8.22
CA ARG A 324 13.25 28.69 -7.23
C ARG A 324 11.85 28.62 -7.84
N ASP A 325 11.48 29.64 -8.60
CA ASP A 325 10.10 29.83 -9.07
C ASP A 325 9.65 28.72 -10.01
N ALA A 326 10.57 28.21 -10.82
CA ALA A 326 10.29 27.14 -11.75
C ALA A 326 9.98 25.81 -11.01
N ALA A 327 10.64 25.58 -9.87
CA ALA A 327 10.37 24.45 -8.98
C ALA A 327 9.05 24.56 -8.27
N GLU A 328 8.78 25.72 -7.70
CA GLU A 328 7.51 25.98 -7.06
C GLU A 328 6.36 25.91 -8.07
N ALA A 329 6.56 26.39 -9.30
CA ALA A 329 5.56 26.29 -10.37
C ALA A 329 5.22 24.83 -10.68
N TRP A 330 6.24 23.98 -10.86
CA TRP A 330 6.03 22.58 -11.23
C TRP A 330 5.16 21.82 -10.22
N VAL A 331 5.47 21.95 -8.93
CA VAL A 331 4.68 21.29 -7.88
C VAL A 331 3.33 21.96 -7.64
N THR A 332 3.23 23.28 -7.83
CA THR A 332 1.95 24.00 -7.70
C THR A 332 0.98 23.62 -8.81
N MET A 333 1.46 23.38 -10.03
CA MET A 333 0.63 22.87 -11.13
C MET A 333 0.02 21.51 -10.77
N LYS A 334 0.84 20.59 -10.25
CA LYS A 334 0.36 19.28 -9.78
C LYS A 334 -0.69 19.44 -8.68
N ARG A 335 -0.43 20.28 -7.67
CA ARG A 335 -1.39 20.54 -6.60
C ARG A 335 -2.70 21.15 -7.09
N ALA A 336 -2.64 22.07 -8.05
CA ALA A 336 -3.82 22.62 -8.70
C ALA A 336 -4.66 21.53 -9.36
N ASP A 337 -4.03 20.64 -10.15
CA ASP A 337 -4.73 19.52 -10.80
C ASP A 337 -5.41 18.59 -9.77
N MET A 338 -4.73 18.32 -8.64
CA MET A 338 -5.27 17.50 -7.55
C MET A 338 -6.51 18.13 -6.89
N LEU A 339 -6.46 19.44 -6.62
CA LEU A 339 -7.59 20.17 -6.04
C LEU A 339 -8.74 20.36 -7.02
N GLU A 340 -8.44 20.57 -8.30
CA GLU A 340 -9.44 20.64 -9.37
C GLU A 340 -10.17 19.29 -9.50
N HIS A 341 -9.47 18.16 -9.35
CA HIS A 341 -10.10 16.84 -9.33
C HIS A 341 -11.06 16.68 -8.15
N LEU A 342 -10.68 17.11 -6.94
CA LEU A 342 -11.59 17.11 -5.79
C LEU A 342 -12.79 18.05 -6.02
N ALA A 343 -12.56 19.24 -6.57
CA ALA A 343 -13.62 20.20 -6.83
C ALA A 343 -14.62 19.70 -7.89
N ALA A 344 -14.18 18.86 -8.83
CA ALA A 344 -15.04 18.25 -9.84
C ALA A 344 -16.00 17.19 -9.24
N LEU A 345 -15.77 16.69 -8.03
CA LEU A 345 -16.69 15.79 -7.33
C LEU A 345 -17.89 16.52 -6.72
N LEU A 346 -17.88 17.86 -6.70
CA LEU A 346 -19.00 18.67 -6.22
C LEU A 346 -20.10 18.86 -7.28
N ASP A 347 -19.76 18.64 -8.55
CA ASP A 347 -20.63 18.86 -9.71
C ASP A 347 -21.41 17.58 -10.06
#